data_AF-A0A957ZVN7-F1
#
_entry.id   AF-A0A957ZVN7-F1
#
_cell.length_a   1.000
_cell.length_b   1.000
_cell.length_c   1.000
_cell.angle_alpha   90.00
_cell.angle_beta   90.00
_cell.angle_gamma   90.00
#
_symmetry.space_group_name_H-M   'P 1'
#
loop_
_entity.id
_entity.type
_entity.pdbx_description
1 polymer ?
#
loop_
_entity_poly.entity_id
_entity_poly.type
_entity_poly.pdbx_seq_one_letter_code
_entity_poly.pdbx_strand_id
1 'polypeptide(L)'
;MKSLLALFLLLGAGSFAWRAPATPRQPADLPLLAMEELQYVGAFRLPADEFGISSMNYSEGPLAYSPARDSILIVGHSHQQAVAEFTVPGIVSSTELADLPMAAAPRQTFATVLDRTPDGNPESLDRIGGLAVIPGADHDELLVNAYEYYDAPGDNTLT
;
A
#
# COMPACT_ATOMS: atom_id res chain seq x y z
N MET A 1 -19.49 -44.40 46.82
CA MET A 1 -19.34 -43.00 46.38
C MET A 1 -18.96 -42.98 44.91
N LYS A 2 -19.83 -42.44 44.05
CA LYS A 2 -19.52 -41.71 42.81
C LYS A 2 -20.85 -41.54 42.04
N SER A 3 -21.44 -40.37 42.24
CA SER A 3 -22.52 -39.82 41.44
C SER A 3 -22.00 -39.53 40.03
N LEU A 4 -22.69 -40.01 39.00
CA LEU A 4 -22.45 -39.62 37.61
C LEU A 4 -23.58 -38.67 37.21
N LEU A 5 -23.26 -37.38 37.11
CA LEU A 5 -24.18 -36.34 36.67
C LEU A 5 -24.11 -36.28 35.13
N ALA A 6 -25.23 -36.56 34.45
CA ALA A 6 -25.36 -36.36 33.01
C ALA A 6 -25.65 -34.88 32.73
N LEU A 7 -24.72 -34.20 32.05
CA LEU A 7 -24.92 -32.85 31.53
C LEU A 7 -25.45 -32.97 30.09
N PHE A 8 -26.73 -32.67 29.90
CA PHE A 8 -27.33 -32.53 28.56
C PHE A 8 -26.93 -31.17 27.99
N LEU A 9 -26.13 -31.16 26.92
CA LEU A 9 -25.88 -29.96 26.11
C LEU A 9 -27.00 -29.85 25.07
N LEU A 10 -27.88 -28.85 25.21
CA LEU A 10 -28.79 -28.45 24.13
C LEU A 10 -27.99 -27.66 23.08
N LEU A 11 -27.71 -28.29 21.93
CA LEU A 11 -27.27 -27.59 20.73
C LEU A 11 -28.48 -26.93 20.07
N GLY A 12 -28.56 -25.60 20.17
CA GLY A 12 -29.50 -24.81 19.38
C GLY A 12 -29.13 -24.89 17.90
N ALA A 13 -30.07 -25.36 17.08
CA ALA A 13 -29.96 -25.35 15.63
C ALA A 13 -30.11 -23.91 15.11
N GLY A 14 -29.03 -23.12 15.22
CA GLY A 14 -28.89 -21.89 14.47
C GLY A 14 -28.55 -22.24 13.02
N SER A 15 -29.48 -22.01 12.10
CA SER A 15 -29.25 -22.15 10.66
C SER A 15 -28.19 -21.13 10.23
N PHE A 16 -26.91 -21.54 10.22
CA PHE A 16 -25.89 -20.84 9.46
C PHE A 16 -26.22 -21.04 7.98
N ALA A 17 -26.89 -20.06 7.37
CA ALA A 17 -27.01 -20.00 5.93
C ALA A 17 -25.61 -19.71 5.37
N TRP A 18 -24.93 -20.76 4.91
CA TRP A 18 -23.72 -20.62 4.10
C TRP A 18 -24.10 -19.85 2.83
N ARG A 19 -23.80 -18.56 2.81
CA ARG A 19 -23.90 -17.75 1.60
C ARG A 19 -22.76 -18.23 0.70
N ALA A 20 -23.10 -18.88 -0.40
CA ALA A 20 -22.12 -19.23 -1.41
C ALA A 20 -21.31 -17.96 -1.76
N PRO A 21 -19.96 -18.05 -1.82
CA PRO A 21 -19.16 -16.92 -2.24
C PRO A 21 -19.64 -16.47 -3.63
N ALA A 22 -19.76 -15.17 -3.84
CA ALA A 22 -20.06 -14.64 -5.16
C ALA A 22 -18.99 -15.15 -6.14
N THR A 23 -19.40 -15.64 -7.30
CA THR A 23 -18.46 -16.03 -8.35
C THR A 23 -17.51 -14.86 -8.62
N PRO A 24 -16.18 -15.03 -8.53
CA PRO A 24 -15.24 -13.97 -8.83
C PRO A 24 -15.45 -13.52 -10.27
N ARG A 25 -15.77 -12.24 -10.48
CA ARG A 25 -15.82 -11.67 -11.83
C ARG A 25 -14.41 -11.74 -12.41
N GLN A 26 -14.26 -12.33 -13.60
CA GLN A 26 -12.98 -12.31 -14.28
C GLN A 26 -12.68 -10.87 -14.72
N PRO A 27 -11.42 -10.41 -14.71
CA PRO A 27 -11.07 -9.10 -15.22
C PRO A 27 -11.57 -8.85 -16.65
N ALA A 28 -11.61 -9.90 -17.48
CA ALA A 28 -12.13 -9.86 -18.84
C ALA A 28 -13.65 -9.58 -18.93
N ASP A 29 -14.40 -9.82 -17.84
CA ASP A 29 -15.84 -9.57 -17.76
C ASP A 29 -16.17 -8.20 -17.16
N LEU A 30 -15.16 -7.44 -16.72
CA LEU A 30 -15.33 -6.09 -16.18
C LEU A 30 -15.37 -5.07 -17.33
N PRO A 31 -16.17 -3.99 -17.22
CA PRO A 31 -16.12 -2.91 -18.20
C PRO A 31 -14.72 -2.30 -18.25
N LEU A 32 -14.31 -1.84 -19.43
CA LEU A 32 -13.09 -1.06 -19.58
C LEU A 32 -13.24 0.27 -18.84
N LEU A 33 -12.21 0.67 -18.11
CA LEU A 33 -12.16 1.97 -17.46
C LEU A 33 -12.22 3.07 -18.52
N ALA A 34 -13.23 3.93 -18.42
CA ALA A 34 -13.37 5.11 -19.28
C ALA A 34 -12.95 6.37 -18.52
N MET A 35 -12.39 7.36 -19.22
CA MET A 35 -11.93 8.60 -18.57
C MET A 35 -13.07 9.37 -17.92
N GLU A 36 -14.29 9.24 -18.46
CA GLU A 36 -15.52 9.84 -17.93
C GLU A 36 -15.93 9.25 -16.58
N GLU A 37 -15.39 8.09 -16.20
CA GLU A 37 -15.62 7.46 -14.89
C GLU A 37 -14.67 8.01 -13.81
N LEU A 38 -13.66 8.79 -14.20
CA LEU A 38 -12.72 9.42 -13.28
C LEU A 38 -13.17 10.83 -12.91
N GLN A 39 -13.40 11.06 -11.62
CA GLN A 39 -13.71 12.36 -11.08
C GLN A 39 -12.54 12.92 -10.29
N TYR A 40 -12.09 14.12 -10.64
CA TYR A 40 -11.19 14.88 -9.79
C TYR A 40 -11.94 15.36 -8.54
N VAL A 41 -11.50 14.92 -7.37
CA VAL A 41 -12.11 15.23 -6.07
C VAL A 41 -11.35 16.30 -5.27
N GLY A 42 -10.12 16.62 -5.68
CA GLY A 42 -9.28 17.62 -5.03
C GLY A 42 -7.81 17.22 -5.00
N ALA A 43 -7.01 18.06 -4.36
CA ALA A 43 -5.59 17.85 -4.14
C ALA A 43 -5.14 18.39 -2.77
N PHE A 44 -3.91 18.03 -2.43
CA PHE A 44 -3.17 18.51 -1.27
C PHE A 44 -1.68 18.50 -1.58
N ARG A 45 -0.86 19.05 -0.69
CA ARG A 45 0.60 19.12 -0.81
C ARG A 45 1.29 18.27 0.25
N LEU A 46 2.46 17.76 -0.07
CA LEU A 46 3.35 17.09 0.87
C LEU A 46 4.52 18.02 1.26
N PRO A 47 4.94 18.02 2.53
CA PRO A 47 6.11 18.79 2.96
C PRO A 47 7.39 18.22 2.33
N ALA A 48 8.33 19.11 2.01
CA ALA A 48 9.61 18.76 1.38
C ALA A 48 10.79 18.70 2.37
N ASP A 49 10.52 18.82 3.67
CA ASP A 49 11.51 18.64 4.71
C ASP A 49 12.12 17.23 4.68
N GLU A 50 13.29 17.10 5.28
CA GLU A 50 13.94 15.80 5.48
C GLU A 50 13.26 15.06 6.64
N PHE A 51 12.81 13.82 6.37
CA PHE A 51 12.17 12.96 7.35
C PHE A 51 12.83 11.59 7.36
N GLY A 52 13.74 11.34 8.29
CA GLY A 52 14.54 10.12 8.30
C GLY A 52 15.69 10.24 7.32
N ILE A 53 15.79 9.31 6.35
CA ILE A 53 16.95 9.26 5.43
C ILE A 53 16.69 9.94 4.07
N SER A 54 15.51 10.49 3.84
CA SER A 54 15.14 11.08 2.55
C SER A 54 14.14 12.23 2.71
N SER A 55 13.69 12.79 1.59
CA SER A 55 12.71 13.87 1.51
C SER A 55 11.87 13.73 0.24
N MET A 56 10.87 14.61 0.08
CA MET A 56 10.12 14.73 -1.18
C MET A 56 10.88 15.46 -2.29
N ASN A 57 12.04 16.07 -2.01
CA ASN A 57 12.86 16.68 -3.05
C ASN A 57 13.37 15.60 -4.01
N TYR A 58 13.03 15.73 -5.29
CA TYR A 58 13.33 14.73 -6.33
C TYR A 58 12.71 13.36 -6.06
N SER A 59 11.52 13.34 -5.43
CA SER A 59 10.68 12.15 -5.32
C SER A 59 10.44 11.52 -6.69
N GLU A 60 10.59 10.20 -6.79
CA GLU A 60 10.46 9.48 -8.06
C GLU A 60 9.00 9.25 -8.48
N GLY A 61 8.06 9.33 -7.54
CA GLY A 61 6.63 9.29 -7.82
C GLY A 61 5.89 7.97 -7.60
N PRO A 62 6.51 6.76 -7.48
CA PRO A 62 5.77 5.57 -7.07
C PRO A 62 5.06 5.81 -5.72
N LEU A 63 3.76 5.57 -5.71
CA LEU A 63 2.90 5.80 -4.57
C LEU A 63 1.80 4.75 -4.47
N ALA A 64 1.29 4.56 -3.26
CA ALA A 64 0.12 3.74 -2.99
C ALA A 64 -0.78 4.42 -1.97
N TYR A 65 -2.09 4.27 -2.14
CA TYR A 65 -3.06 4.69 -1.14
C TYR A 65 -3.38 3.53 -0.18
N SER A 66 -3.43 3.81 1.12
CA SER A 66 -3.90 2.88 2.15
C SER A 66 -5.29 3.28 2.61
N PRO A 67 -6.36 2.56 2.17
CA PRO A 67 -7.72 2.90 2.56
C PRO A 67 -7.98 2.75 4.07
N ALA A 68 -7.31 1.80 4.72
CA ALA A 68 -7.48 1.56 6.16
C ALA A 68 -6.94 2.69 7.04
N ARG A 69 -5.97 3.46 6.53
CA ARG A 69 -5.28 4.54 7.27
C ARG A 69 -5.54 5.94 6.71
N ASP A 70 -6.24 6.02 5.59
CA ASP A 70 -6.44 7.24 4.80
C ASP A 70 -5.12 8.01 4.59
N SER A 71 -4.14 7.28 4.05
CA SER A 71 -2.76 7.74 3.92
C SER A 71 -2.19 7.35 2.55
N ILE A 72 -1.13 8.06 2.15
CA ILE A 72 -0.33 7.74 0.97
C ILE A 72 1.04 7.27 1.42
N LEU A 73 1.48 6.13 0.90
CA LEU A 73 2.86 5.68 0.90
C LEU A 73 3.53 6.19 -0.38
N ILE A 74 4.70 6.80 -0.29
CA ILE A 74 5.38 7.41 -1.42
C ILE A 74 6.89 7.24 -1.34
N VAL A 75 7.52 6.99 -2.49
CA VAL A 75 8.98 6.88 -2.63
C VAL A 75 9.61 8.27 -2.63
N GLY A 76 10.66 8.46 -1.82
CA GLY A 76 11.45 9.68 -1.78
C GLY A 76 12.45 9.78 -2.93
N HIS A 77 13.64 10.32 -2.63
CA HIS A 77 14.69 10.49 -3.62
C HIS A 77 15.29 9.15 -4.08
N SER A 78 15.65 9.11 -5.36
CA SER A 78 16.29 7.98 -6.02
C SER A 78 17.54 7.38 -5.35
N HIS A 79 18.27 8.15 -4.54
CA HIS A 79 19.49 7.68 -3.89
C HIS A 79 19.20 6.78 -2.68
N GLN A 80 18.04 6.90 -2.05
CA GLN A 80 17.71 6.14 -0.85
C GLN A 80 16.65 5.07 -1.06
N GLN A 81 15.83 5.14 -2.13
CA GLN A 81 14.74 4.19 -2.39
C GLN A 81 13.88 3.94 -1.14
N ALA A 82 13.61 5.01 -0.41
CA ALA A 82 12.96 4.96 0.89
C ALA A 82 11.49 5.36 0.75
N VAL A 83 10.63 4.74 1.56
CA VAL A 83 9.18 4.97 1.54
C VAL A 83 8.76 5.67 2.83
N ALA A 84 8.02 6.77 2.71
CA ALA A 84 7.34 7.44 3.82
C ALA A 84 5.82 7.27 3.70
N GLU A 85 5.12 7.42 4.82
CA GLU A 85 3.66 7.40 4.88
C GLU A 85 3.13 8.75 5.40
N PHE A 86 2.27 9.42 4.62
CA PHE A 86 1.63 10.68 4.99
C PHE A 86 0.12 10.49 5.12
N THR A 87 -0.47 11.01 6.20
CA THR A 87 -1.94 11.10 6.32
C THR A 87 -2.47 12.06 5.26
N VAL A 88 -3.55 11.69 4.57
CA VAL A 88 -4.24 12.57 3.62
C VAL A 88 -5.02 13.64 4.42
N PRO A 89 -4.74 14.95 4.25
CA PRO A 89 -5.56 15.99 4.85
C PRO A 89 -6.87 16.13 4.07
N GLY A 90 -7.84 16.90 4.59
CA GLY A 90 -9.09 17.16 3.87
C GLY A 90 -8.81 17.83 2.52
N ILE A 91 -8.99 17.10 1.42
CA ILE A 91 -8.66 17.55 0.06
C ILE A 91 -9.56 18.70 -0.40
N VAL A 92 -9.01 19.58 -1.24
CA VAL A 92 -9.76 20.71 -1.81
C VAL A 92 -9.63 20.74 -3.33
N SER A 93 -10.70 21.12 -4.02
CA SER A 93 -10.68 21.35 -5.46
C SER A 93 -10.30 22.81 -5.74
N SER A 94 -9.00 23.08 -5.86
CA SER A 94 -8.48 24.39 -6.26
C SER A 94 -7.35 24.22 -7.28
N THR A 95 -7.21 25.20 -8.17
CA THR A 95 -6.08 25.33 -9.09
C THR A 95 -4.96 26.19 -8.50
N GLU A 96 -5.20 26.86 -7.38
CA GLU A 96 -4.23 27.72 -6.69
C GLU A 96 -3.45 26.91 -5.65
N LEU A 97 -2.12 26.83 -5.79
CA LEU A 97 -1.28 26.05 -4.88
C LEU A 97 -1.38 26.51 -3.41
N ALA A 98 -1.62 27.80 -3.19
CA ALA A 98 -1.75 28.36 -1.85
C ALA A 98 -3.00 27.87 -1.11
N ASP A 99 -4.05 27.50 -1.85
CA ASP A 99 -5.30 26.98 -1.29
C ASP A 99 -5.21 25.50 -0.95
N LEU A 100 -4.25 24.78 -1.57
CA LEU A 100 -4.07 23.35 -1.31
C LEU A 100 -3.55 23.12 0.11
N PRO A 101 -4.21 22.29 0.92
CA PRO A 101 -3.76 21.97 2.27
C PRO A 101 -2.42 21.25 2.21
N MET A 102 -1.53 21.59 3.13
CA MET A 102 -0.27 20.88 3.34
C MET A 102 -0.50 19.74 4.34
N ALA A 103 -0.06 18.53 4.01
CA ALA A 103 -0.05 17.41 4.96
C ALA A 103 0.89 17.72 6.13
N ALA A 104 0.60 17.13 7.30
CA ALA A 104 1.50 17.18 8.44
C ALA A 104 2.78 16.35 8.18
N ALA A 105 3.69 16.35 9.15
CA ALA A 105 4.83 15.43 9.17
C ALA A 105 4.37 13.97 8.98
N PRO A 106 5.19 13.11 8.35
CA PRO A 106 4.78 11.77 8.01
C PRO A 106 4.53 10.92 9.26
N ARG A 107 3.58 9.99 9.15
CA ARG A 107 3.28 8.98 10.19
C ARG A 107 4.44 7.99 10.34
N GLN A 108 5.06 7.66 9.21
CA GLN A 108 6.29 6.89 9.10
C GLN A 108 7.28 7.70 8.27
N THR A 109 8.42 8.05 8.86
CA THR A 109 9.52 8.70 8.13
C THR A 109 10.05 7.81 6.99
N PHE A 110 10.79 8.38 6.05
CA PHE A 110 11.39 7.61 4.96
C PHE A 110 12.28 6.49 5.51
N ALA A 111 11.96 5.26 5.13
CA ALA A 111 12.70 4.07 5.53
C ALA A 111 12.89 3.12 4.33
N THR A 112 14.05 2.44 4.29
CA THR A 112 14.36 1.46 3.23
C THR A 112 13.44 0.25 3.33
N VAL A 113 13.04 -0.31 2.19
CA VAL A 113 12.11 -1.45 2.12
C VAL A 113 12.67 -2.66 1.34
N LEU A 114 13.68 -2.46 0.50
CA LEU A 114 14.15 -3.48 -0.45
C LEU A 114 14.76 -4.71 0.24
N ASP A 115 15.40 -4.55 1.40
CA ASP A 115 16.01 -5.67 2.14
C ASP A 115 15.11 -6.23 3.26
N ARG A 116 13.81 -5.91 3.29
CA ARG A 116 12.92 -6.26 4.41
C ARG A 116 12.26 -7.62 4.30
N THR A 117 12.29 -8.26 3.14
CA THR A 117 11.77 -9.62 3.00
C THR A 117 12.68 -10.61 3.74
N PRO A 118 12.18 -11.80 4.12
CA PRO A 118 12.99 -12.79 4.85
C PRO A 118 14.27 -13.23 4.13
N ASP A 119 14.28 -13.16 2.81
CA ASP A 119 15.40 -13.44 1.90
C ASP A 119 16.26 -12.21 1.54
N GLY A 120 15.86 -11.01 1.97
CA GLY A 120 16.59 -9.77 1.71
C GLY A 120 16.37 -9.26 0.29
N ASN A 121 17.45 -9.03 -0.46
CA ASN A 121 17.40 -8.53 -1.83
C ASN A 121 18.47 -9.25 -2.69
N PRO A 122 18.33 -10.56 -2.93
CA PRO A 122 19.37 -11.35 -3.59
C PRO A 122 19.66 -10.90 -5.02
N GLU A 123 18.69 -10.28 -5.68
CA GLU A 123 18.76 -9.74 -7.04
C GLU A 123 19.35 -8.33 -7.11
N SER A 124 19.76 -7.76 -5.97
CA SER A 124 20.34 -6.42 -5.89
C SER A 124 19.47 -5.34 -6.54
N LEU A 125 18.14 -5.46 -6.42
CA LEU A 125 17.20 -4.48 -6.93
C LEU A 125 17.47 -3.12 -6.27
N ASP A 126 17.52 -2.05 -7.04
CA ASP A 126 17.95 -0.72 -6.58
C ASP A 126 16.98 0.40 -6.98
N ARG A 127 15.82 0.04 -7.55
CA ARG A 127 14.80 0.98 -7.96
C ARG A 127 13.40 0.47 -7.70
N ILE A 128 12.59 1.25 -7.01
CA ILE A 128 11.17 1.00 -6.81
C ILE A 128 10.40 1.54 -8.01
N GLY A 129 9.67 0.65 -8.70
CA GLY A 129 8.82 0.99 -9.85
C GLY A 129 7.34 1.15 -9.52
N GLY A 130 6.88 0.55 -8.42
CA GLY A 130 5.48 0.60 -8.03
C GLY A 130 5.24 0.16 -6.60
N LEU A 131 4.15 0.67 -6.03
CA LEU A 131 3.68 0.31 -4.69
C LEU A 131 2.21 -0.06 -4.78
N ALA A 132 1.79 -1.06 -4.00
CA ALA A 132 0.38 -1.35 -3.77
C ALA A 132 0.15 -1.79 -2.32
N VAL A 133 -0.89 -1.28 -1.69
CA VAL A 133 -1.36 -1.81 -0.41
C VAL A 133 -2.31 -2.95 -0.71
N ILE A 134 -1.98 -4.16 -0.23
CA ILE A 134 -2.78 -5.37 -0.43
C ILE A 134 -3.24 -5.93 0.92
N PRO A 135 -4.41 -6.59 0.99
CA PRO A 135 -4.81 -7.28 2.20
C PRO A 135 -3.85 -8.45 2.48
N GLY A 136 -3.21 -8.45 3.66
CA GLY A 136 -2.45 -9.59 4.18
C GLY A 136 -3.30 -10.48 5.08
N ALA A 137 -2.68 -11.52 5.64
CA ALA A 137 -3.36 -12.47 6.52
C ALA A 137 -3.81 -11.84 7.86
N ASP A 138 -2.96 -10.98 8.44
CA ASP A 138 -3.17 -10.37 9.75
C ASP A 138 -3.31 -8.84 9.69
N HIS A 139 -2.72 -8.21 8.67
CA HIS A 139 -2.69 -6.76 8.47
C HIS A 139 -2.48 -6.44 6.99
N ASP A 140 -2.75 -5.20 6.57
CA ASP A 140 -2.41 -4.72 5.23
C ASP A 140 -0.89 -4.82 5.00
N GLU A 141 -0.51 -5.39 3.85
CA GLU A 141 0.87 -5.54 3.40
C GLU A 141 1.18 -4.54 2.29
N LEU A 142 2.45 -4.14 2.18
CA LEU A 142 2.94 -3.32 1.09
C LEU A 142 3.60 -4.23 0.05
N LEU A 143 2.96 -4.38 -1.10
CA LEU A 143 3.58 -4.96 -2.29
C LEU A 143 4.47 -3.89 -2.94
N VAL A 144 5.75 -4.22 -3.11
CA VAL A 144 6.75 -3.36 -3.75
C VAL A 144 7.18 -4.02 -5.05
N ASN A 145 6.97 -3.33 -6.16
CA ASN A 145 7.62 -3.68 -7.41
C ASN A 145 8.97 -2.95 -7.49
N ALA A 146 10.04 -3.70 -7.72
CA ALA A 146 11.38 -3.16 -7.85
C ALA A 146 12.14 -3.81 -9.02
N TYR A 147 13.18 -3.13 -9.49
CA TYR A 147 14.04 -3.55 -10.59
C TYR A 147 15.47 -3.02 -10.35
N GLU A 148 16.43 -3.60 -11.05
CA GLU A 148 17.78 -3.05 -11.17
C GLU A 148 17.77 -1.98 -12.27
N TYR A 149 18.08 -0.73 -11.92
CA TYR A 149 18.07 0.40 -12.85
C TYR A 149 19.19 0.29 -13.89
N TYR A 150 20.34 -0.24 -13.49
CA TYR A 150 21.50 -0.36 -14.36
C TYR A 150 22.37 -1.58 -14.03
N ASP A 151 22.27 -2.60 -14.89
CA ASP A 151 23.12 -3.78 -14.88
C ASP A 151 24.39 -3.52 -15.71
N ALA A 152 25.42 -2.97 -15.06
CA ALA A 152 26.73 -2.76 -15.71
C ALA A 152 27.43 -4.10 -16.07
N PRO A 153 27.41 -5.13 -15.19
CA PRO A 153 27.99 -6.43 -15.49
C PRO A 153 27.32 -7.19 -16.65
N GLY A 154 26.02 -6.97 -16.88
CA GLY A 154 25.22 -7.71 -17.85
C GLY A 154 24.96 -9.16 -17.41
N ASP A 155 24.86 -9.42 -16.11
CA ASP A 155 24.75 -10.77 -15.53
C ASP A 155 23.36 -11.07 -14.97
N ASN A 156 22.37 -10.20 -15.20
CA ASN A 156 21.00 -10.49 -14.84
C ASN A 156 20.47 -11.71 -15.63
N THR A 157 20.13 -12.77 -14.90
CA THR A 157 19.70 -14.07 -15.46
C THR A 157 18.21 -14.33 -15.32
N LEU A 158 17.46 -13.40 -14.70
CA LEU A 158 16.03 -13.55 -14.46
C LEU A 158 15.25 -13.01 -15.66
N THR A 159 14.68 -13.93 -16.45
CA THR A 159 13.78 -13.65 -17.58
C THR A 159 12.31 -13.71 -17.18
#